data_AF-A0A453RQW9-F1
#
_entry.id   AF-A0A453RQW9-F1
#
_cell.length_a   1.000
_cell.length_b   1.000
_cell.length_c   1.000
_cell.angle_alpha   90.00
_cell.angle_beta   90.00
_cell.angle_gamma   90.00
#
_symmetry.space_group_name_H-M   'P 1'
#
loop_
_entity.id
_entity.type
_entity.pdbx_description
1 polymer ?
#
loop_
_entity_poly.entity_id
_entity_poly.type
_entity_poly.pdbx_seq_one_letter_code
_entity_poly.pdbx_strand_id
1 'polypeptide(L)'
;QRFVLLMLMLVRFNDEARAVPHFTTGLIGRDNAIARHGIHGLYWLFSVGVSGAWLVRGINTIYLKQPRNQSPFQGVMYDYLRLEGPCAVPAANSSPKAS
;
A
#
# COMPACT_ATOMS: atom_id res chain seq x y z
N GLN A 1 8.55 -3.48 -31.84
CA GLN A 1 7.59 -2.76 -30.99
C GLN A 1 7.56 -3.46 -29.63
N ARG A 2 8.18 -2.88 -28.59
CA ARG A 2 8.26 -3.49 -27.25
C ARG A 2 7.44 -2.64 -26.28
N PHE A 3 6.27 -3.10 -25.88
CA PHE A 3 5.54 -2.52 -24.75
C PHE A 3 5.93 -3.27 -23.48
N VAL A 4 6.81 -2.66 -22.68
CA VAL A 4 7.09 -3.11 -21.31
C VAL A 4 6.06 -2.45 -20.40
N LEU A 5 5.27 -3.26 -19.71
CA LEU A 5 4.21 -2.77 -18.84
C LEU A 5 4.73 -2.41 -17.46
N LEU A 6 4.88 -1.10 -17.20
CA LEU A 6 5.25 -0.57 -15.89
C LEU A 6 3.99 -0.02 -15.20
N MET A 7 3.51 -0.77 -14.22
CA MET A 7 2.41 -0.39 -13.34
C MET A 7 2.94 0.33 -12.10
N LEU A 8 2.12 1.15 -11.44
CA LEU A 8 2.50 1.78 -10.17
C LEU A 8 1.23 2.05 -9.37
N MET A 9 1.32 1.98 -8.05
CA MET A 9 0.23 2.33 -7.15
C MET A 9 0.66 3.47 -6.22
N LEU A 10 -0.26 4.39 -6.01
CA LEU A 10 -0.15 5.52 -5.09
C LEU A 10 -1.11 5.31 -3.92
N VAL A 11 -0.63 5.53 -2.71
CA VAL A 11 -1.43 5.41 -1.48
C VAL A 11 -1.62 6.78 -0.85
N ARG A 12 -2.86 7.10 -0.49
CA ARG A 12 -3.21 8.34 0.23
C ARG A 12 -4.13 8.03 1.42
N PHE A 13 -3.96 8.80 2.49
CA PHE A 13 -4.81 8.74 3.68
C PHE A 13 -5.65 10.02 3.72
N ASN A 14 -6.96 9.86 3.90
CA ASN A 14 -7.97 10.88 4.18
C ASN A 14 -8.17 12.00 3.12
N ASP A 15 -7.26 12.14 2.16
CA ASP A 15 -7.34 13.10 1.06
C ASP A 15 -6.90 12.44 -0.25
N GLU A 16 -7.86 12.13 -1.14
CA GLU A 16 -7.57 11.56 -2.46
C GLU A 16 -6.88 12.57 -3.39
N ALA A 17 -7.21 13.85 -3.26
CA ALA A 17 -6.75 14.91 -4.15
C ALA A 17 -5.34 15.43 -3.80
N ARG A 18 -4.76 14.96 -2.68
CA ARG A 18 -3.41 15.33 -2.26
C ARG A 18 -2.40 15.20 -3.41
N ALA A 19 -1.73 16.32 -3.72
CA ALA A 19 -0.78 16.42 -4.82
C ALA A 19 0.37 15.42 -4.69
N VAL A 20 0.94 15.31 -3.48
CA VAL A 20 1.98 14.33 -3.15
C VAL A 20 1.31 13.11 -2.48
N PRO A 21 1.49 11.88 -2.98
CA PRO A 21 1.00 10.69 -2.30
C PRO A 21 1.76 10.46 -0.99
N HIS A 22 1.17 9.72 -0.04
CA HIS A 22 1.88 9.33 1.18
C HIS A 22 2.90 8.23 0.90
N PHE A 23 2.58 7.35 -0.05
CA PHE A 23 3.46 6.28 -0.48
C PHE A 23 3.26 5.95 -1.95
N THR A 24 4.33 5.48 -2.60
CA THR A 24 4.32 4.99 -3.97
C THR A 24 5.06 3.67 -4.03
N THR A 25 4.50 2.67 -4.71
CA THR A 25 5.17 1.36 -4.90
C THR A 25 6.41 1.43 -5.80
N GLY A 26 6.66 2.58 -6.44
CA GLY A 26 7.55 2.67 -7.60
C GLY A 26 6.94 1.95 -8.81
N LEU A 27 7.74 1.86 -9.88
CA LEU A 27 7.35 1.11 -11.09
C LEU A 27 7.48 -0.39 -10.82
N ILE A 28 6.34 -1.07 -10.79
CA ILE A 28 6.19 -2.50 -10.62
C ILE A 28 5.63 -3.12 -11.90
N GLY A 29 5.79 -4.43 -12.04
CA GLY A 29 5.30 -5.14 -13.22
C GLY A 29 6.32 -5.21 -14.35
N ARG A 30 6.37 -6.41 -14.94
CA ARG A 30 6.96 -6.77 -16.23
C ARG A 30 6.26 -8.00 -16.79
N ASP A 31 5.10 -8.34 -16.24
CA ASP A 31 4.38 -9.55 -16.58
C ASP A 31 2.89 -9.27 -16.75
N ASN A 32 2.30 -9.87 -17.78
CA ASN A 32 0.91 -9.66 -18.19
C ASN A 32 0.05 -10.87 -17.79
N ALA A 33 0.15 -11.31 -16.54
CA ALA A 33 -0.58 -12.49 -16.07
C ALA A 33 -2.11 -12.36 -16.24
N ILE A 34 -2.64 -11.13 -16.16
CA ILE A 34 -4.06 -10.83 -16.42
C ILE A 34 -4.46 -11.13 -17.88
N ALA A 35 -3.59 -10.83 -18.85
CA ALA A 35 -3.86 -11.10 -20.27
C ALA A 35 -3.71 -12.60 -20.63
N ARG A 36 -3.11 -13.43 -19.75
CA ARG A 36 -2.78 -14.84 -20.02
C ARG A 36 -3.55 -15.84 -19.17
N HIS A 37 -4.76 -15.51 -18.71
CA HIS A 37 -5.61 -16.42 -17.94
C HIS A 37 -5.02 -16.84 -16.56
N GLY A 38 -4.21 -15.97 -15.94
CA GLY A 38 -3.96 -15.93 -14.50
C GLY A 38 -3.63 -17.25 -13.80
N ILE A 39 -2.35 -17.64 -13.79
CA ILE A 39 -1.91 -18.72 -12.88
C ILE A 39 -0.60 -18.45 -12.14
N HIS A 40 0.22 -17.48 -12.58
CA HIS A 40 1.47 -17.10 -11.90
C HIS A 40 1.76 -15.60 -12.07
N GLY A 41 0.96 -14.73 -11.46
CA GLY A 41 1.28 -13.30 -11.39
C GLY A 41 2.47 -13.03 -10.47
N LEU A 42 3.26 -12.00 -10.75
CA LEU A 42 4.31 -11.54 -9.84
C LEU A 42 3.67 -11.02 -8.55
N TYR A 43 4.05 -11.63 -7.42
CA TYR A 43 3.65 -11.18 -6.10
C TYR A 43 4.61 -10.12 -5.57
N TRP A 44 4.06 -9.01 -5.09
CA TRP A 44 4.83 -7.93 -4.48
C TRP A 44 4.25 -7.61 -3.11
N LEU A 45 5.08 -7.68 -2.07
CA LEU A 45 4.72 -7.25 -0.73
C LEU A 45 5.23 -5.83 -0.49
N PHE A 46 4.32 -4.92 -0.17
CA PHE A 46 4.67 -3.56 0.25
C PHE A 46 4.27 -3.35 1.71
N SER A 47 5.19 -2.83 2.50
CA SER A 47 4.94 -2.39 3.87
C SER A 47 5.27 -0.90 3.97
N VAL A 48 4.37 -0.13 4.56
CA VAL A 48 4.50 1.31 4.73
C VAL A 48 4.28 1.67 6.20
N GLY A 49 5.22 2.40 6.78
CA GLY A 49 5.04 3.02 8.09
C GLY A 49 4.01 4.14 7.99
N VAL A 50 2.90 4.01 8.72
CA VAL A 50 1.84 5.04 8.74
C VAL A 50 2.09 5.99 9.90
N SER A 51 2.34 7.25 9.59
CA SER A 51 2.43 8.28 10.63
C SER A 51 1.07 8.54 11.26
N GLY A 52 1.01 8.65 12.58
CA GLY A 52 -0.21 9.02 13.30
C GLY A 52 -0.76 10.39 12.86
N ALA A 53 0.08 11.29 12.33
CA ALA A 53 -0.33 12.58 11.80
C ALA A 53 -1.15 12.49 10.48
N TRP A 54 -1.13 11.34 9.80
CA TRP A 54 -1.95 11.12 8.59
C TRP A 54 -3.35 10.61 8.94
N LEU A 55 -3.57 10.22 10.20
CA LEU A 55 -4.79 9.62 10.69
C LEU A 55 -5.58 10.62 11.54
N VAL A 56 -6.90 10.48 11.53
CA VAL A 56 -7.82 11.26 12.35
C VAL A 56 -8.52 10.37 13.38
N ARG A 57 -9.01 10.97 14.47
CA ARG A 57 -9.91 10.27 15.38
C ARG A 57 -11.23 9.98 14.65
N GLY A 58 -11.65 8.72 14.66
CA GLY A 58 -12.85 8.26 13.97
C GLY A 58 -12.51 7.56 12.65
N ILE A 59 -13.28 7.86 11.62
CA ILE A 59 -13.20 7.18 10.32
C ILE A 59 -12.00 7.70 9.53
N ASN A 60 -11.19 6.77 9.03
CA ASN A 60 -10.09 7.05 8.12
C ASN A 60 -10.35 6.36 6.79
N THR A 61 -10.04 7.03 5.69
CA THR A 61 -10.20 6.50 4.33
C THR A 61 -8.83 6.33 3.70
N ILE A 62 -8.55 5.15 3.14
CA ILE A 62 -7.31 4.87 2.41
C ILE A 62 -7.63 4.77 0.93
N TYR A 63 -7.03 5.64 0.13
CA TYR A 63 -7.18 5.64 -1.32
C TYR A 63 -6.00 4.93 -1.97
N LEU A 64 -6.30 3.91 -2.76
CA LEU A 64 -5.35 3.18 -3.61
C LEU A 64 -5.60 3.58 -5.06
N LYS A 65 -4.66 4.33 -5.65
CA LYS A 65 -4.81 4.88 -7.00
C LYS A 65 -3.76 4.31 -7.94
N GLN A 66 -4.20 3.70 -9.02
CA GLN A 66 -3.36 3.31 -10.15
C GLN A 66 -3.46 4.38 -11.24
N PRO A 67 -2.48 5.29 -11.38
CA PRO A 67 -2.57 6.42 -12.32
C PRO A 67 -2.35 6.01 -13.79
N ARG A 68 -1.86 4.80 -14.04
CA ARG A 68 -1.67 4.26 -15.39
C ARG A 68 -2.62 3.10 -15.61
N ASN A 69 -3.63 3.31 -16.44
CA ASN A 69 -4.56 2.29 -16.89
C ASN A 69 -4.81 2.46 -18.40
N GLN A 70 -3.76 2.25 -19.19
CA GLN A 70 -3.76 2.44 -20.64
C GLN A 70 -4.26 1.19 -21.39
N SER A 71 -4.60 0.12 -20.70
CA SER A 71 -5.05 -1.14 -21.29
C SER A 71 -5.95 -1.90 -20.31
N PRO A 72 -6.99 -2.61 -20.78
CA PRO A 72 -7.84 -3.44 -19.92
C PRO A 72 -7.08 -4.55 -19.17
N PHE A 73 -5.87 -4.87 -19.60
CA PHE A 73 -5.01 -5.86 -18.93
C PHE A 73 -3.99 -5.23 -17.96
N GLN A 74 -4.05 -3.91 -17.73
CA GLN A 74 -3.26 -3.19 -16.73
C GLN A 74 -4.03 -3.10 -15.42
N GLY A 75 -3.90 -4.11 -14.57
CA GLY A 75 -4.51 -4.13 -13.24
C GLY A 75 -3.59 -4.71 -12.19
N VAL A 76 -3.77 -4.26 -10.94
CA VAL A 76 -3.24 -4.93 -9.74
C VAL A 76 -4.32 -5.86 -9.22
N MET A 77 -4.00 -7.13 -9.06
CA MET A 77 -4.78 -8.04 -8.22
C MET A 77 -4.20 -8.00 -6.80
N TYR A 78 -5.04 -7.70 -5.83
CA TYR A 78 -4.67 -7.75 -4.42
C TYR A 78 -5.13 -9.08 -3.83
N ASP A 79 -4.25 -9.72 -3.08
CA ASP A 79 -4.58 -10.93 -2.31
C ASP A 79 -4.80 -10.58 -0.83
N TYR A 80 -4.03 -9.62 -0.31
CA TYR A 80 -4.04 -9.28 1.12
C TYR A 80 -3.72 -7.81 1.38
N LEU A 81 -4.58 -7.14 2.16
CA LEU A 81 -4.33 -5.80 2.70
C LEU A 81 -4.49 -5.83 4.21
N ARG A 82 -3.48 -5.34 4.94
CA ARG A 82 -3.46 -5.34 6.41
C ARG A 82 -3.06 -3.96 6.94
N LEU A 83 -3.79 -3.48 7.94
CA LEU A 83 -3.43 -2.30 8.75
C LEU A 83 -3.24 -2.77 10.19
N GLU A 84 -2.07 -2.51 10.76
CA GLU A 84 -1.73 -2.94 12.12
C GLU A 84 -1.39 -1.75 13.00
N GLY A 85 -1.65 -1.91 14.30
CA GLY A 85 -1.19 -0.97 15.32
C GLY A 85 0.33 -1.06 15.51
N PRO A 86 0.94 -0.04 16.15
CA PRO A 86 2.35 -0.08 16.50
C PRO A 86 2.64 -1.30 17.38
N CYS A 87 3.75 -1.99 17.12
CA CYS A 87 4.22 -3.07 17.98
C CYS A 87 4.43 -2.50 19.39
N ALA A 88 3.75 -3.05 20.39
CA ALA A 88 3.89 -2.60 21.77
C ALA A 88 5.33 -2.89 22.22
N VAL A 89 6.14 -1.84 22.38
CA VAL A 89 7.35 -1.94 23.18
C VAL A 89 6.85 -2.07 24.62
N PRO A 90 7.06 -3.21 25.31
CA PRO A 90 6.66 -3.32 26.71
C PRO A 90 7.36 -2.19 27.46
N ALA A 91 6.59 -1.45 28.26
CA ALA A 91 7.09 -0.29 28.98
C ALA A 91 8.32 -0.70 29.79
N ALA A 92 9.49 -0.24 29.35
CA ALA A 92 10.69 -0.37 30.14
C ALA A 92 10.45 0.41 31.44
N ASN A 93 10.31 -0.35 32.52
CA ASN A 93 10.58 0.07 33.89
C ASN A 93 9.47 0.90 34.57
N SER A 94 8.31 0.29 34.83
CA SER A 94 7.58 0.62 36.07
C SER A 94 8.05 -0.33 37.17
N SER A 95 9.13 0.02 37.86
CA SER A 95 9.52 -0.64 39.12
C SER A 95 8.34 -0.57 40.10
N PRO A 96 7.97 -1.65 40.79
CA PRO A 96 6.93 -1.58 41.82
C PRO A 96 7.46 -0.71 42.96
N LYS A 97 6.76 0.40 43.23
CA LYS A 97 7.00 1.19 44.45
C LYS A 97 6.54 0.32 45.61
N ALA A 98 7.49 -0.29 46.31
CA ALA A 98 7.24 -1.03 47.54
C ALA A 98 6.69 -0.06 48.61
N SER A 99 5.82 -0.64 49.45
CA SER A 99 4.97 -0.03 50.46
C SER A 99 5.70 0.77 51.53
#